data_AF-A0A0N8VKN7-F1
#
_entry.id   AF-A0A0N8VKN7-F1
#
_cell.length_a   1.000
_cell.length_b   1.000
_cell.length_c   1.000
_cell.angle_alpha   90.00
_cell.angle_beta   90.00
_cell.angle_gamma   90.00
#
_symmetry.space_group_name_H-M   'P 1'
#
loop_
_entity.id
_entity.type
_entity.pdbx_description
1 polymer ?
#
loop_
_entity_poly.entity_id
_entity_poly.type
_entity_poly.pdbx_seq_one_letter_code
_entity_poly.pdbx_strand_id
1 'polypeptide(L)'
;MVDDREVIGFTLDEEPKWVKVTLEDGTVMQIKMEIMAIERNGNDPNTGIPVYIIQATNIMRMLKVPKELIKTTNDRHNSSGLYS
;
A
#
# COMPACT_ATOMS: atom_id res chain seq x y z
N MET A 1 -20.18 -3.19 23.91
CA MET A 1 -20.25 -3.97 22.66
C MET A 1 -19.04 -4.87 22.67
N VAL A 2 -19.23 -6.18 22.67
CA VAL A 2 -18.11 -7.13 22.54
C VAL A 2 -17.74 -7.10 21.06
N ASP A 3 -16.47 -6.84 20.76
CA ASP A 3 -15.96 -6.94 19.40
C ASP A 3 -15.79 -8.44 19.11
N ASP A 4 -16.76 -9.04 18.40
CA ASP A 4 -16.72 -10.44 18.00
C ASP A 4 -15.75 -10.70 16.82
N ARG A 5 -14.86 -9.74 16.53
CA ARG A 5 -13.83 -9.88 15.51
C ARG A 5 -12.71 -10.77 16.01
N GLU A 6 -12.49 -11.86 15.31
CA GLU A 6 -11.42 -12.80 15.57
C GLU A 6 -10.37 -12.71 14.47
N VAL A 7 -9.11 -12.48 14.84
CA VAL A 7 -7.98 -12.60 13.91
C VAL A 7 -7.75 -14.08 13.61
N ILE A 8 -7.79 -14.43 12.33
CA ILE A 8 -7.64 -15.82 11.87
C ILE A 8 -6.27 -16.01 11.24
N GLY A 9 -5.62 -17.13 11.57
CA GLY A 9 -4.40 -17.55 10.90
C GLY A 9 -4.66 -17.92 9.44
N PHE A 10 -3.76 -17.52 8.55
CA PHE A 10 -3.85 -17.81 7.12
C PHE A 10 -2.49 -18.25 6.57
N THR A 11 -2.53 -18.93 5.43
CA THR A 11 -1.36 -19.28 4.63
C THR A 11 -1.59 -18.79 3.22
N LEU A 12 -0.52 -18.34 2.57
CA LEU A 12 -0.57 -17.99 1.15
C LEU A 12 -0.17 -19.20 0.33
N ASP A 13 -0.95 -19.51 -0.71
CA ASP A 13 -0.58 -20.57 -1.66
C ASP A 13 0.65 -20.17 -2.49
N GLU A 14 0.78 -18.87 -2.77
CA GLU A 14 1.94 -18.27 -3.43
C GLU A 14 2.31 -16.94 -2.76
N GLU A 15 3.61 -16.64 -2.74
CA GLU A 15 4.11 -15.34 -2.31
C GLU A 15 3.63 -14.21 -3.24
N PRO A 16 3.26 -13.03 -2.70
CA PRO A 16 2.84 -11.90 -3.52
C PRO A 16 3.95 -11.46 -4.49
N LYS A 17 3.62 -11.48 -5.78
CA LYS A 17 4.57 -11.14 -6.86
C LYS A 17 4.71 -9.63 -7.01
N TRP A 18 5.94 -9.19 -7.28
CA TRP A 18 6.22 -7.80 -7.63
C TRP A 18 5.75 -7.49 -9.05
N VAL A 19 4.86 -6.51 -9.18
CA VAL A 19 4.47 -5.92 -10.46
C VAL A 19 5.45 -4.81 -10.80
N LYS A 20 6.11 -4.91 -11.95
CA LYS A 20 6.99 -3.85 -12.47
C LYS A 20 6.17 -2.87 -13.29
N VAL A 21 6.30 -1.59 -12.99
CA VAL A 21 5.62 -0.49 -13.68
C VAL A 21 6.67 0.44 -14.26
N THR A 22 6.52 0.78 -15.54
CA THR A 22 7.31 1.80 -16.23
C THR A 22 6.37 2.95 -16.56
N LEU A 23 6.68 4.14 -16.04
CA LEU A 23 5.90 5.35 -16.29
C LEU A 23 6.41 6.07 -17.54
N GLU A 24 5.57 6.93 -18.10
CA GLU A 24 5.87 7.71 -19.32
C GLU A 24 7.06 8.66 -19.13
N ASP A 25 7.34 9.09 -17.90
CA ASP A 25 8.50 9.92 -17.56
C ASP A 25 9.82 9.15 -17.48
N GLY A 26 9.81 7.82 -17.69
CA GLY A 26 10.98 6.96 -17.61
C GLY A 26 11.31 6.44 -16.21
N THR A 27 10.49 6.75 -15.21
CA THR A 27 10.52 6.15 -13.89
C THR A 27 10.16 4.67 -13.96
N VAL A 28 10.89 3.84 -13.23
CA VAL A 28 10.61 2.42 -13.07
C VAL A 28 10.42 2.13 -11.59
N MET A 29 9.30 1.51 -11.24
CA MET A 29 9.00 1.10 -9.88
C MET A 29 8.45 -0.33 -9.85
N GLN A 30 8.43 -0.90 -8.65
CA GLN A 30 7.73 -2.13 -8.38
C GLN A 30 6.76 -1.95 -7.22
N ILE A 31 5.62 -2.64 -7.31
CA ILE A 31 4.60 -2.68 -6.27
C ILE A 31 4.22 -4.14 -6.00
N LYS A 32 3.99 -4.48 -4.74
CA LYS A 32 3.33 -5.73 -4.33
C LYS A 32 2.37 -5.44 -3.18
N MET A 33 1.34 -6.28 -3.03
CA MET A 33 0.42 -6.23 -1.91
C MET A 33 0.85 -7.25 -0.85
N GLU A 34 0.82 -6.85 0.40
CA GLU A 34 1.13 -7.69 1.56
C GLU A 34 -0.12 -7.81 2.42
N ILE A 35 -0.58 -9.04 2.70
CA ILE A 35 -1.69 -9.28 3.64
C ILE A 35 -1.11 -9.28 5.05
N MET A 36 -1.64 -8.42 5.92
CA MET A 36 -1.17 -8.25 7.30
C MET A 36 -2.03 -9.06 8.27
N ALA A 37 -3.35 -9.06 8.09
CA ALA A 37 -4.30 -9.78 8.92
C ALA A 37 -5.58 -10.08 8.16
N ILE A 38 -6.25 -11.16 8.56
CA ILE A 38 -7.61 -11.49 8.15
C ILE A 38 -8.43 -11.65 9.42
N GLU A 39 -9.51 -10.88 9.53
CA GLU A 39 -10.44 -10.92 10.65
C GLU A 39 -11.77 -11.53 10.20
N ARG A 40 -12.31 -12.48 10.97
CA ARG A 40 -13.70 -12.92 10.78
C ARG A 40 -14.62 -11.94 11.51
N ASN A 41 -15.58 -11.37 10.78
CA ASN A 41 -16.52 -10.37 11.27
C ASN A 41 -17.95 -10.90 11.21
N GLY A 42 -18.19 -12.00 11.93
CA GLY A 42 -19.48 -12.69 11.97
C GLY A 42 -19.90 -13.33 10.65
N ASN A 43 -21.21 -13.48 10.46
CA ASN A 43 -21.81 -14.06 9.27
C ASN A 43 -22.87 -13.11 8.69
N ASP A 44 -23.04 -13.11 7.37
CA ASP A 44 -24.11 -12.38 6.71
C ASP A 44 -25.48 -12.92 7.17
N PRO A 45 -26.42 -12.04 7.59
CA PRO A 45 -27.66 -12.47 8.25
C PRO A 45 -28.67 -13.16 7.30
N ASN A 46 -28.55 -12.95 5.99
CA ASN A 46 -29.49 -13.50 5.01
C ASN A 46 -29.03 -14.86 4.48
N THR A 47 -27.72 -15.07 4.41
CA THR A 47 -27.10 -16.25 3.79
C THR A 47 -26.38 -17.15 4.78
N GLY A 48 -26.04 -16.64 5.97
CA GLY A 48 -25.24 -17.34 6.97
C GLY A 48 -23.77 -17.53 6.57
N ILE A 49 -23.29 -16.91 5.49
CA ILE A 49 -21.90 -17.03 5.03
C ILE A 49 -20.99 -16.16 5.91
N PRO A 50 -19.81 -16.65 6.34
CA PRO A 50 -18.87 -15.83 7.12
C PRO A 50 -18.40 -14.62 6.33
N VAL A 51 -18.34 -13.47 7.00
CA VAL A 51 -17.80 -12.22 6.44
C VAL A 51 -16.38 -12.03 6.96
N TYR A 52 -15.46 -11.67 6.07
CA TYR A 52 -14.07 -11.43 6.42
C TYR A 52 -13.65 -10.01 6.09
N ILE A 53 -12.81 -9.44 6.95
CA ILE A 53 -12.12 -8.18 6.74
C ILE A 53 -10.65 -8.50 6.47
N ILE A 54 -10.13 -8.03 5.34
CA ILE A 54 -8.73 -8.21 4.97
C ILE A 54 -8.00 -6.89 5.22
N GLN A 55 -6.98 -6.93 6.07
CA GLN A 55 -6.05 -5.82 6.24
C GLN A 55 -4.82 -6.11 5.37
N ALA A 56 -4.58 -5.24 4.39
CA ALA A 56 -3.45 -5.36 3.48
C ALA A 56 -2.78 -4.01 3.27
N THR A 57 -1.49 -4.03 2.95
CA THR A 57 -0.71 -2.84 2.60
C THR A 57 -0.01 -3.01 1.27
N ASN A 58 0.22 -1.90 0.57
CA ASN A 58 1.02 -1.90 -0.66
C ASN A 58 2.46 -1.55 -0.31
N ILE A 59 3.38 -2.43 -0.71
CA ILE A 59 4.82 -2.17 -0.62
C ILE A 59 5.28 -1.69 -1.99
N MET A 60 5.91 -0.51 -2.02
CA MET A 60 6.43 0.10 -3.24
C MET A 60 7.94 0.29 -3.16
N ARG A 61 8.64 0.10 -4.28
CA ARG A 61 10.05 0.45 -4.41
C ARG A 61 10.35 1.10 -5.75
N MET A 62 11.14 2.17 -5.71
CA MET A 62 11.65 2.83 -6.92
C MET A 62 12.89 2.05 -7.40
N LEU A 63 12.90 1.64 -8.65
CA LEU A 63 14.07 0.98 -9.29
C LEU A 63 14.92 1.97 -10.08
N LYS A 64 14.27 2.94 -10.73
CA LYS A 64 14.92 3.99 -11.53
C LYS A 64 14.09 5.25 -11.43
N VAL A 65 14.75 6.38 -11.15
CA VAL A 65 14.16 7.72 -11.24
C VAL A 65 15.07 8.55 -12.15
N PRO A 66 14.55 9.15 -13.22
CA PRO A 66 15.30 10.11 -14.03
C PRO A 66 15.89 11.24 -13.18
N LYS A 67 17.13 11.65 -13.45
CA LYS A 67 17.88 12.59 -12.60
C LYS A 67 17.23 13.96 -12.55
N GLU A 68 16.65 14.38 -13.66
CA GLU A 68 15.89 15.63 -13.84
C GLU A 68 14.65 15.73 -12.93
N LEU A 69 14.12 14.59 -12.45
CA LEU A 69 13.00 14.56 -11.51
C LEU A 69 13.45 14.64 -10.04
N ILE A 70 14.75 14.46 -9.77
CA ILE A 70 15.30 14.50 -8.41
C ILE A 70 15.55 15.95 -8.02
N LYS A 71 14.65 16.52 -7.19
CA LYS A 71 14.85 17.83 -6.58
C LYS A 71 15.64 17.69 -5.28
N THR A 72 16.75 18.41 -5.16
CA THR A 72 17.49 18.48 -3.89
C THR A 72 16.92 19.58 -3.01
N THR A 73 16.94 19.39 -1.70
CA THR A 73 16.28 20.26 -0.72
C THR A 73 16.83 21.69 -0.66
N ASN A 74 17.93 21.99 -1.35
CA ASN A 74 18.52 23.34 -1.42
C ASN A 74 17.66 24.36 -2.18
N ASP A 75 16.68 23.94 -2.98
CA ASP A 75 15.83 24.85 -3.74
C ASP A 75 14.73 25.53 -2.91
N ARG A 76 14.50 25.10 -1.66
CA ARG A 76 13.43 25.66 -0.80
C ARG A 76 13.81 26.94 -0.04
N HIS A 77 15.08 27.34 0.00
CA HIS A 77 15.50 28.51 0.79
C HIS A 77 15.35 29.86 0.08
N ASN A 78 14.97 29.87 -1.22
CA ASN A 78 14.96 31.10 -2.02
C ASN A 78 13.55 31.66 -2.34
N SER A 79 12.50 31.17 -1.66
CA SER A 79 11.10 31.62 -1.89
C SER A 79 10.42 32.27 -0.68
N SER A 80 11.14 32.50 0.42
CA SER A 80 10.59 33.11 1.65
C SER A 80 10.64 34.65 1.68
N GLY A 81 10.91 35.31 0.55
CA GLY A 81 11.13 36.77 0.48
C GLY A 81 9.91 37.61 0.06
N LEU A 82 8.68 37.09 0.13
CA LEU A 82 7.51 37.74 -0.47
C LEU A 82 6.30 37.87 0.47
N TYR A 83 6.52 38.07 1.76
CA TYR A 83 5.54 38.74 2.63
C TYR A 83 6.28 39.51 3.73
N SER A 84 6.52 40.80 3.47
CA SER A 84 6.82 41.84 4.46
C SER A 84 5.81 42.95 4.31
#